data_AF-A0A1H7WYM3-F1
#
_entry.id   AF-A0A1H7WYM3-F1
#
_cell.length_a   1.000
_cell.length_b   1.000
_cell.length_c   1.000
_cell.angle_alpha   90.00
_cell.angle_beta   90.00
_cell.angle_gamma   90.00
#
_symmetry.space_group_name_H-M   'P 1'
#
loop_
_entity.id
_entity.type
_entity.pdbx_description
1 polymer ?
#
loop_
_entity_poly.entity_id
_entity_poly.type
_entity_poly.pdbx_seq_one_letter_code
_entity_poly.pdbx_strand_id
1 'polypeptide(L)'
;MINKIIKSVDNLPAFPATVVKVMGLLSSEDYSLAEVAKVISFDQSITGNILKISNSAQLSGGRSIKTIRDAVSYLGKENLIRAVQTAGISKYYKTKIKGYVSTASDLWEHSVAVALMSQILSKKIYGVENSVLYTAALLHDVGKIIMGEYIYESIEKINELVEKKQCSFLEAEEVIVGMNHAELGGKITGRWNFPSEICDAISFHHHPDLLEKNTIETQWIVYLADQLCMMLGIGNGVDGLAYRGVSEALKKFDLRDKDLQVYMMDLLDALDDARSMLEIV
;
A
#
# COMPACT_ATOMS: atom_id res chain seq x y z
N MET A 1 24.57 11.20 -0.69
CA MET A 1 23.13 11.40 -0.41
C MET A 1 22.54 10.16 0.25
N ILE A 2 22.66 8.99 -0.39
CA ILE A 2 22.25 7.67 0.12
C ILE A 2 22.50 7.39 1.61
N ASN A 3 23.71 7.65 2.14
CA ASN A 3 24.00 7.40 3.57
C ASN A 3 23.15 8.24 4.53
N LYS A 4 22.74 9.45 4.12
CA LYS A 4 21.82 10.29 4.91
C LYS A 4 20.41 9.70 4.89
N ILE A 5 19.94 9.26 3.72
CA ILE A 5 18.63 8.62 3.53
C ILE A 5 18.51 7.35 4.38
N ILE A 6 19.51 6.47 4.29
CA ILE A 6 19.54 5.23 5.08
C ILE A 6 19.52 5.53 6.58
N LYS A 7 20.25 6.54 7.05
CA LYS A 7 20.20 6.98 8.45
C LYS A 7 18.84 7.57 8.85
N SER A 8 18.14 8.24 7.93
CA SER A 8 16.80 8.77 8.20
C SER A 8 15.76 7.67 8.44
N VAL A 9 15.99 6.44 7.97
CA VAL A 9 15.16 5.27 8.30
C VAL A 9 15.14 5.02 9.81
N ASP A 10 16.27 5.25 10.50
CA ASP A 10 16.36 5.05 11.96
C ASP A 10 15.47 6.04 12.75
N ASN A 11 15.00 7.12 12.11
CA ASN A 11 14.10 8.10 12.72
C ASN A 11 12.61 7.76 12.49
N LEU A 12 12.28 6.74 11.70
CA LEU A 12 10.89 6.35 11.52
C LEU A 12 10.32 5.77 12.81
N PRO A 13 9.04 6.05 13.13
CA PRO A 13 8.38 5.36 14.22
C PRO A 13 8.36 3.86 13.94
N ALA A 14 8.48 3.05 14.98
CA ALA A 14 8.24 1.62 14.88
C ALA A 14 6.84 1.35 14.30
N PHE A 15 6.71 0.22 13.59
CA PHE A 15 5.42 -0.23 13.09
C PHE A 15 4.42 -0.40 14.26
N PRO A 16 3.12 -0.10 14.09
CA PRO A 16 2.19 -0.09 15.22
C PRO A 16 2.04 -1.49 15.84
N ALA A 17 2.44 -1.63 17.10
CA ALA A 17 2.38 -2.91 17.82
C ALA A 17 0.96 -3.50 17.87
N THR A 18 -0.06 -2.64 17.89
CA THR A 18 -1.47 -3.03 17.81
C THR A 18 -1.75 -3.82 16.53
N VAL A 19 -1.26 -3.36 15.37
CA VAL A 19 -1.44 -4.05 14.08
C VAL A 19 -0.76 -5.41 14.12
N VAL A 20 0.50 -5.47 14.53
CA VAL A 20 1.26 -6.73 14.64
C VAL A 20 0.53 -7.74 15.52
N LYS A 21 0.07 -7.30 16.69
CA LYS A 21 -0.61 -8.18 17.66
C LYS A 21 -1.97 -8.65 17.15
N VAL A 22 -2.75 -7.79 16.50
CA VAL A 22 -4.03 -8.19 15.89
C VAL A 22 -3.80 -9.19 14.76
N MET A 23 -2.84 -8.95 13.87
CA MET A 23 -2.52 -9.90 12.80
C MET A 23 -2.06 -11.26 13.35
N GLY A 24 -1.26 -11.26 14.42
CA GLY A 24 -0.85 -12.49 15.10
C GLY A 24 -1.99 -13.24 15.79
N LEU A 25 -3.03 -12.55 16.26
CA LEU A 25 -4.24 -13.20 16.78
C LEU A 25 -5.08 -13.78 15.65
N LEU A 26 -5.28 -13.01 14.58
CA LEU A 26 -6.12 -13.39 13.44
C LEU A 26 -5.51 -14.47 12.55
N SER A 27 -4.21 -14.79 12.69
CA SER A 27 -3.60 -15.90 11.96
C SER A 27 -4.05 -17.28 12.46
N SER A 28 -4.57 -17.38 13.69
CA SER A 28 -5.18 -18.60 14.22
C SER A 28 -6.58 -18.83 13.61
N GLU A 29 -6.98 -20.08 13.42
CA GLU A 29 -8.37 -20.42 13.04
C GLU A 29 -9.34 -20.20 14.21
N ASP A 30 -8.91 -20.48 15.45
CA ASP A 30 -9.73 -20.42 16.67
C ASP A 30 -9.46 -19.15 17.50
N TYR A 31 -9.37 -17.99 16.85
CA TYR A 31 -9.08 -16.74 17.54
C TYR A 31 -10.28 -16.18 18.31
N SER A 32 -10.02 -15.52 19.44
CA SER A 32 -11.06 -14.87 20.24
C SER A 32 -11.34 -13.44 19.77
N LEU A 33 -12.56 -13.19 19.28
CA LEU A 33 -13.02 -11.83 18.95
C LEU A 33 -12.91 -10.86 20.14
N ALA A 34 -13.10 -11.38 21.37
CA ALA A 34 -12.97 -10.57 22.58
C ALA A 34 -11.51 -10.14 22.84
N GLU A 35 -10.54 -11.00 22.55
CA GLU A 35 -9.12 -10.67 22.67
C GLU A 35 -8.69 -9.67 21.61
N VAL A 36 -9.15 -9.86 20.36
CA VAL A 36 -8.89 -8.91 19.26
C VAL A 36 -9.45 -7.53 19.60
N ALA A 37 -10.72 -7.45 20.02
CA ALA A 37 -11.35 -6.22 20.46
C ALA A 37 -10.60 -5.55 21.63
N LYS A 38 -10.13 -6.35 22.60
CA LYS A 38 -9.32 -5.86 23.72
C LYS A 38 -7.99 -5.27 23.26
N VAL A 39 -7.28 -5.93 22.35
CA VAL A 39 -6.03 -5.40 21.80
C VAL A 39 -6.26 -4.08 21.08
N ILE A 40 -7.27 -4.01 20.22
CA ILE A 40 -7.60 -2.79 19.48
C ILE A 40 -7.95 -1.64 20.44
N SER A 41 -8.70 -1.92 21.52
CA SER A 41 -9.15 -0.91 22.48
C SER A 41 -8.02 -0.16 23.19
N PHE A 42 -6.80 -0.71 23.21
CA PHE A 42 -5.63 -0.03 23.78
C PHE A 42 -5.05 1.03 22.84
N ASP A 43 -5.46 1.07 21.57
CA ASP A 43 -5.04 2.05 20.58
C ASP A 43 -6.23 2.93 20.20
N GLN A 44 -6.25 4.15 20.75
CA GLN A 44 -7.35 5.09 20.57
C GLN A 44 -7.52 5.50 19.10
N SER A 45 -6.41 5.64 18.36
CA SER A 45 -6.43 6.03 16.95
C SER A 45 -7.02 4.91 16.09
N ILE A 46 -6.57 3.68 16.27
CA ILE A 46 -7.08 2.53 15.52
C ILE A 46 -8.53 2.24 15.91
N THR A 47 -8.88 2.33 17.20
CA THR A 47 -10.27 2.17 17.68
C THR A 47 -11.21 3.16 17.01
N GLY A 48 -10.86 4.45 17.02
CA GLY A 48 -11.68 5.50 16.39
C GLY A 48 -11.89 5.25 14.90
N ASN A 49 -10.81 4.91 14.18
CA ASN A 49 -10.88 4.58 12.76
C ASN A 49 -11.76 3.35 12.48
N ILE A 50 -11.62 2.27 13.26
CA ILE A 50 -12.44 1.06 13.06
C ILE A 50 -13.91 1.34 13.34
N LEU A 51 -14.25 2.10 14.38
CA LEU A 51 -15.63 2.51 14.64
C LEU A 51 -16.18 3.35 13.49
N LYS A 52 -15.40 4.31 12.97
CA LYS A 52 -15.79 5.14 11.83
C LYS A 52 -16.06 4.28 10.58
N ILE A 53 -15.11 3.40 10.24
CA ILE A 53 -15.22 2.45 9.13
C ILE A 53 -16.48 1.59 9.28
N SER A 54 -16.71 1.03 10.47
CA SER A 54 -17.87 0.16 10.74
C SER A 54 -19.22 0.89 10.65
N ASN A 55 -19.23 2.21 10.82
CA ASN A 55 -20.42 3.06 10.72
C ASN A 55 -20.58 3.70 9.33
N SER A 56 -19.73 3.39 8.35
CA SER A 56 -19.91 3.93 7.00
C SER A 56 -21.25 3.48 6.39
N ALA A 57 -21.79 4.25 5.45
CA ALA A 57 -23.09 3.97 4.84
C ALA A 57 -23.15 2.56 4.23
N GLN A 58 -22.06 2.13 3.61
CA GLN A 58 -21.92 0.84 2.95
C GLN A 58 -21.89 -0.33 3.94
N LEU A 59 -21.10 -0.20 5.01
CA LEU A 59 -20.97 -1.29 5.97
C LEU A 59 -22.14 -1.32 6.93
N SER A 60 -22.53 -0.20 7.53
CA SER A 60 -23.49 -0.19 8.64
C SER A 60 -24.89 -0.70 8.27
N GLY A 61 -25.31 -0.58 7.00
CA GLY A 61 -26.69 -0.86 6.60
C GLY A 61 -27.73 -0.08 7.42
N GLY A 62 -27.35 1.11 7.93
CA GLY A 62 -28.16 1.92 8.84
C GLY A 62 -28.05 1.57 10.33
N ARG A 63 -27.21 0.59 10.73
CA ARG A 63 -26.96 0.25 12.13
C ARG A 63 -25.91 1.15 12.76
N SER A 64 -26.20 1.71 13.93
CA SER A 64 -25.19 2.44 14.72
C SER A 64 -24.32 1.45 15.52
N ILE A 65 -23.06 1.28 15.12
CA ILE A 65 -22.05 0.47 15.81
C ILE A 65 -21.36 1.33 16.87
N LYS A 66 -21.53 0.99 18.15
CA LYS A 66 -21.10 1.85 19.27
C LYS A 66 -19.86 1.35 20.00
N THR A 67 -19.56 0.05 19.91
CA THR A 67 -18.45 -0.55 20.64
C THR A 67 -17.49 -1.26 19.69
N ILE A 68 -16.22 -1.34 20.09
CA ILE A 68 -15.22 -2.04 19.29
C ILE A 68 -15.51 -3.54 19.18
N ARG A 69 -16.17 -4.12 20.19
CA ARG A 69 -16.60 -5.51 20.17
C ARG A 69 -17.64 -5.75 19.08
N ASP A 70 -18.62 -4.86 18.98
CA ASP A 70 -19.65 -4.92 17.95
C ASP A 70 -19.03 -4.72 16.57
N ALA A 71 -18.11 -3.75 16.42
CA ALA A 71 -17.37 -3.51 15.18
C ALA A 71 -16.59 -4.75 14.72
N VAL A 72 -15.82 -5.37 15.62
CA VAL A 72 -15.04 -6.59 15.33
C VAL A 72 -15.94 -7.74 14.90
N SER A 73 -17.08 -7.93 15.57
CA SER A 73 -18.05 -8.97 15.20
C SER A 73 -18.74 -8.67 13.87
N TYR A 74 -18.96 -7.39 13.55
CA TYR A 74 -19.73 -6.95 12.40
C TYR A 74 -18.92 -6.96 11.11
N LEU A 75 -17.67 -6.51 11.17
CA LEU A 75 -16.77 -6.45 10.00
C LEU A 75 -16.44 -7.85 9.45
N GLY A 76 -16.31 -8.84 10.34
CA GLY A 76 -15.73 -10.13 10.00
C GLY A 76 -14.21 -10.05 9.81
N LYS A 77 -13.57 -11.21 9.70
CA LYS A 77 -12.10 -11.37 9.75
C LYS A 77 -11.37 -10.51 8.71
N GLU A 78 -11.71 -10.65 7.44
CA GLU A 78 -10.97 -10.01 6.34
C GLU A 78 -11.12 -8.48 6.34
N ASN A 79 -12.33 -7.96 6.55
CA ASN A 79 -12.52 -6.51 6.65
C ASN A 79 -11.86 -5.93 7.89
N LEU A 80 -11.82 -6.67 9.00
CA LEU A 80 -11.12 -6.25 10.21
C LEU A 80 -9.61 -6.16 10.00
N ILE A 81 -9.01 -7.15 9.33
CA ILE A 81 -7.60 -7.13 8.94
C ILE A 81 -7.28 -5.86 8.17
N ARG A 82 -8.03 -5.61 7.09
CA ARG A 82 -7.87 -4.39 6.27
C ARG A 82 -8.04 -3.12 7.10
N ALA A 83 -9.12 -3.01 7.86
CA ALA A 83 -9.40 -1.82 8.66
C ALA A 83 -8.29 -1.52 9.68
N VAL A 84 -7.76 -2.55 10.37
CA VAL A 84 -6.68 -2.41 11.34
C VAL A 84 -5.38 -1.99 10.65
N GLN A 85 -5.02 -2.63 9.54
CA GLN A 85 -3.81 -2.31 8.78
C GLN A 85 -3.85 -0.89 8.23
N THR A 86 -4.93 -0.53 7.55
CA THR A 86 -5.15 0.79 6.97
C THR A 86 -5.17 1.88 8.04
N ALA A 87 -5.87 1.65 9.16
CA ALA A 87 -5.87 2.58 10.28
C ALA A 87 -4.46 2.78 10.87
N GLY A 88 -3.71 1.69 11.06
CA GLY A 88 -2.37 1.73 11.64
C GLY A 88 -1.32 2.37 10.73
N ILE A 89 -1.47 2.21 9.41
CA ILE A 89 -0.53 2.71 8.39
C ILE A 89 -0.82 4.16 8.00
N SER A 90 -2.09 4.58 8.00
CA SER A 90 -2.49 5.94 7.58
C SER A 90 -1.69 7.06 8.24
N LYS A 91 -1.24 6.87 9.49
CA LYS A 91 -0.46 7.87 10.25
C LYS A 91 0.89 8.20 9.61
N TYR A 92 1.50 7.28 8.87
CA TYR A 92 2.79 7.52 8.21
C TYR A 92 2.64 8.44 6.98
N TYR A 93 1.44 8.54 6.42
CA TYR A 93 1.11 9.34 5.25
C TYR A 93 0.46 10.70 5.60
N LYS A 94 0.49 11.11 6.87
CA LYS A 94 -0.10 12.40 7.31
C LYS A 94 0.84 13.61 7.16
N THR A 95 2.13 13.38 6.97
CA THR A 95 3.11 14.45 6.84
C THR A 95 3.21 14.90 5.39
N LYS A 96 3.44 16.20 5.16
CA LYS A 96 3.61 16.73 3.80
C LYS A 96 4.82 16.07 3.13
N ILE A 97 4.57 15.31 2.08
CA ILE A 97 5.60 14.70 1.25
C ILE A 97 5.92 15.69 0.14
N LYS A 98 7.18 16.13 0.07
CA LYS A 98 7.66 16.97 -1.02
C LYS A 98 8.22 16.07 -2.14
N GLY A 99 8.43 16.62 -3.34
CA GLY A 99 9.18 15.98 -4.40
C GLY A 99 8.42 14.95 -5.25
N TYR A 100 7.53 14.14 -4.66
CA TYR A 100 6.74 13.14 -5.41
C TYR A 100 5.32 13.59 -5.73
N VAL A 101 4.58 14.01 -4.71
CA VAL A 101 3.13 14.26 -4.81
C VAL A 101 2.79 15.69 -4.43
N SER A 102 1.65 16.18 -4.90
CA SER A 102 1.14 17.50 -4.55
C SER A 102 0.67 17.56 -3.09
N THR A 103 0.00 16.49 -2.65
CA THR A 103 -0.51 16.35 -1.28
C THR A 103 -0.18 14.96 -0.72
N ALA A 104 -0.12 14.87 0.61
CA ALA A 104 0.09 13.58 1.27
C ALA A 104 -1.14 12.65 1.13
N SER A 105 -2.33 13.23 0.96
CA SER A 105 -3.57 12.52 0.63
C SER A 105 -3.48 11.79 -0.70
N ASP A 106 -2.83 12.37 -1.72
CA ASP A 106 -2.67 11.71 -3.03
C ASP A 106 -1.88 10.39 -2.89
N LEU A 107 -0.77 10.41 -2.14
CA LEU A 107 0.03 9.20 -1.93
C LEU A 107 -0.73 8.16 -1.10
N TRP A 108 -1.50 8.61 -0.11
CA TRP A 108 -2.30 7.73 0.71
C TRP A 108 -3.42 7.08 -0.09
N GLU A 109 -4.12 7.86 -0.91
CA GLU A 109 -5.15 7.37 -1.83
C GLU A 109 -4.59 6.32 -2.78
N HIS A 110 -3.45 6.62 -3.40
CA HIS A 110 -2.75 5.68 -4.27
C HIS A 110 -2.44 4.38 -3.54
N SER A 111 -1.82 4.46 -2.36
CA SER A 111 -1.46 3.28 -1.55
C SER A 111 -2.67 2.42 -1.20
N VAL A 112 -3.81 3.04 -0.86
CA VAL A 112 -5.06 2.32 -0.58
C VAL A 112 -5.65 1.70 -1.85
N ALA A 113 -5.63 2.41 -2.97
CA ALA A 113 -6.13 1.89 -4.25
C ALA A 113 -5.31 0.68 -4.71
N VAL A 114 -3.98 0.74 -4.63
CA VAL A 114 -3.08 -0.38 -4.95
C VAL A 114 -3.34 -1.57 -4.02
N ALA A 115 -3.57 -1.32 -2.73
CA ALA A 115 -3.94 -2.36 -1.77
C ALA A 115 -5.27 -3.04 -2.12
N LEU A 116 -6.30 -2.27 -2.49
CA LEU A 116 -7.60 -2.82 -2.91
C LEU A 116 -7.48 -3.60 -4.23
N MET A 117 -6.78 -3.04 -5.23
CA MET A 117 -6.55 -3.70 -6.50
C MET A 117 -5.79 -5.01 -6.31
N SER A 118 -4.83 -5.07 -5.40
CA SER A 118 -4.11 -6.31 -5.09
C SER A 118 -5.05 -7.43 -4.60
N GLN A 119 -6.11 -7.08 -3.84
CA GLN A 119 -7.11 -8.06 -3.39
C GLN A 119 -8.03 -8.50 -4.51
N ILE A 120 -8.45 -7.56 -5.37
CA ILE A 120 -9.24 -7.87 -6.56
C ILE A 120 -8.45 -8.84 -7.44
N LEU A 121 -7.19 -8.54 -7.74
CA LEU A 121 -6.30 -9.41 -8.51
C LEU A 121 -6.13 -10.78 -7.84
N SER A 122 -5.79 -10.82 -6.55
CA SER A 122 -5.62 -12.08 -5.81
C SER A 122 -6.86 -12.96 -5.87
N LYS A 123 -8.04 -12.36 -5.68
CA LYS A 123 -9.32 -13.06 -5.71
C LYS A 123 -9.66 -13.58 -7.10
N LYS A 124 -9.35 -12.83 -8.16
CA LYS A 124 -9.66 -13.23 -9.54
C LYS A 124 -8.67 -14.27 -10.08
N ILE A 125 -7.40 -14.19 -9.69
CA ILE A 125 -6.34 -15.08 -10.14
C ILE A 125 -6.33 -16.39 -9.32
N TYR A 126 -6.42 -16.30 -7.99
CA TYR A 126 -6.27 -17.45 -7.08
C TYR A 126 -7.56 -17.87 -6.37
N GLY A 127 -8.65 -17.12 -6.51
CA GLY A 127 -9.92 -17.41 -5.83
C GLY A 127 -9.98 -16.98 -4.36
N VAL A 128 -8.94 -16.32 -3.84
CA VAL A 128 -8.80 -15.99 -2.42
C VAL A 128 -8.12 -14.63 -2.22
N GLU A 129 -8.57 -13.91 -1.19
CA GLU A 129 -7.96 -12.66 -0.71
C GLU A 129 -6.68 -12.97 0.09
N ASN A 130 -5.67 -12.11 -0.01
CA ASN A 130 -4.36 -12.33 0.62
C ASN A 130 -3.95 -11.11 1.44
N SER A 131 -4.00 -11.23 2.77
CA SER A 131 -3.66 -10.14 3.69
C SER A 131 -2.18 -9.74 3.67
N VAL A 132 -1.27 -10.66 3.36
CA VAL A 132 0.17 -10.37 3.19
C VAL A 132 0.35 -9.46 1.97
N LEU A 133 -0.30 -9.81 0.86
CA LEU A 133 -0.30 -9.00 -0.35
C LEU A 133 -0.94 -7.62 -0.12
N TYR A 134 -2.07 -7.54 0.60
CA TYR A 134 -2.68 -6.26 0.97
C TYR A 134 -1.69 -5.36 1.70
N THR A 135 -0.93 -5.94 2.63
CA THR A 135 0.07 -5.21 3.42
C THR A 135 1.21 -4.71 2.56
N ALA A 136 1.75 -5.57 1.69
CA ALA A 136 2.83 -5.20 0.77
C ALA A 136 2.38 -4.09 -0.19
N ALA A 137 1.19 -4.23 -0.78
CA ALA A 137 0.59 -3.26 -1.67
C ALA A 137 0.30 -1.92 -0.96
N LEU A 138 -0.19 -1.94 0.28
CA LEU A 138 -0.45 -0.72 1.05
C LEU A 138 0.84 0.04 1.45
N LEU A 139 1.96 -0.67 1.56
CA LEU A 139 3.26 -0.13 1.94
C LEU A 139 4.24 0.04 0.78
N HIS A 140 3.86 -0.26 -0.46
CA HIS A 140 4.77 -0.32 -1.61
C HIS A 140 5.56 0.99 -1.80
N ASP A 141 4.91 2.11 -1.51
CA ASP A 141 5.46 3.45 -1.67
C ASP A 141 5.94 4.11 -0.36
N VAL A 142 6.07 3.34 0.73
CA VAL A 142 6.48 3.89 2.04
C VAL A 142 7.85 4.58 2.00
N GLY A 143 8.71 4.21 1.03
CA GLY A 143 10.00 4.88 0.80
C GLY A 143 9.86 6.35 0.41
N LYS A 144 8.79 6.72 -0.31
CA LYS A 144 8.53 8.11 -0.74
C LYS A 144 8.35 9.05 0.46
N ILE A 145 7.89 8.55 1.61
CA ILE A 145 7.75 9.34 2.86
C ILE A 145 9.10 9.89 3.34
N ILE A 146 10.18 9.10 3.26
CA ILE A 146 11.52 9.54 3.65
C ILE A 146 12.19 10.29 2.49
N MET A 147 12.07 9.78 1.27
CA MET A 147 12.82 10.30 0.13
C MET A 147 12.34 11.66 -0.35
N GLY A 148 11.10 12.05 -0.02
CA GLY A 148 10.47 13.25 -0.57
C GLY A 148 11.28 14.55 -0.43
N GLU A 149 11.92 14.80 0.73
CA GLU A 149 12.78 15.99 0.89
C GLU A 149 14.02 15.93 -0.02
N TYR A 150 14.64 14.76 -0.18
CA TYR A 150 15.84 14.58 -1.02
C TYR A 150 15.52 14.68 -2.51
N ILE A 151 14.35 14.18 -2.92
CA ILE A 151 13.84 14.35 -4.29
C ILE A 151 13.52 15.80 -4.55
N TYR A 152 12.86 16.48 -3.60
CA TYR A 152 12.56 17.90 -3.74
C TYR A 152 13.83 18.74 -3.93
N GLU A 153 14.88 18.49 -3.13
CA GLU A 153 16.19 19.15 -3.30
C GLU A 153 16.87 18.83 -4.65
N SER A 154 16.53 17.70 -5.27
CA SER A 154 17.17 17.20 -6.48
C SER A 154 16.30 17.30 -7.73
N ILE A 155 15.09 17.88 -7.64
CA ILE A 155 14.05 17.75 -8.66
C ILE A 155 14.47 18.34 -10.01
N GLU A 156 15.20 19.46 -10.01
CA GLU A 156 15.71 20.07 -11.24
C GLU A 156 16.67 19.14 -11.99
N LYS A 157 17.57 18.46 -11.25
CA LYS A 157 18.53 17.51 -11.84
C LYS A 157 17.84 16.25 -12.33
N ILE A 158 16.83 15.78 -11.61
CA ILE A 158 16.01 14.63 -12.01
C ILE A 158 15.29 14.95 -13.32
N ASN A 159 14.59 16.09 -13.39
CA ASN A 159 13.88 16.51 -14.59
C ASN A 159 14.83 16.71 -15.78
N GLU A 160 15.99 17.35 -15.57
CA GLU A 160 17.00 17.51 -16.60
C GLU A 160 17.49 16.14 -17.14
N LEU A 161 17.67 15.16 -16.25
CA LEU A 161 18.12 13.83 -16.63
C LEU A 161 17.03 13.07 -17.42
N VAL A 162 15.79 13.11 -16.95
CA VAL A 162 14.62 12.53 -17.63
C VAL A 162 14.49 13.11 -19.04
N GLU A 163 14.55 14.44 -19.19
CA GLU A 163 14.45 15.12 -20.49
C GLU A 163 15.62 14.78 -21.42
N LYS A 164 16.86 14.86 -20.93
CA LYS A 164 18.06 14.69 -21.77
C LYS A 164 18.38 13.24 -22.12
N LYS A 165 18.07 12.30 -21.23
CA LYS A 165 18.40 10.88 -21.39
C LYS A 165 17.20 10.02 -21.77
N GLN A 166 15.99 10.58 -21.76
CA GLN A 166 14.75 9.84 -22.05
C GLN A 166 14.62 8.60 -21.15
N CYS A 167 15.09 8.72 -19.90
CA CYS A 167 14.93 7.69 -18.88
C CYS A 167 13.69 7.97 -18.03
N SER A 168 13.21 6.96 -17.33
CA SER A 168 12.12 7.06 -16.38
C SER A 168 12.51 7.88 -15.13
N PHE A 169 11.51 8.37 -14.40
CA PHE A 169 11.73 9.04 -13.11
C PHE A 169 12.42 8.13 -12.10
N LEU A 170 12.08 6.83 -12.10
CA LEU A 170 12.70 5.81 -11.24
C LEU A 170 14.20 5.68 -11.52
N GLU A 171 14.59 5.56 -12.79
CA GLU A 171 16.01 5.47 -13.19
C GLU A 171 16.75 6.77 -12.84
N ALA A 172 16.09 7.93 -13.01
CA ALA A 172 16.70 9.21 -12.65
C ALA A 172 16.88 9.34 -11.13
N GLU A 173 15.94 8.85 -10.33
CA GLU A 173 16.04 8.75 -8.88
C GLU A 173 17.26 7.90 -8.48
N GLU A 174 17.42 6.71 -9.06
CA GLU A 174 18.59 5.84 -8.81
C GLU A 174 19.91 6.53 -9.12
N VAL A 175 19.99 7.22 -10.27
CA VAL A 175 21.23 7.91 -10.71
C VAL A 175 21.56 9.10 -9.82
N ILE A 176 20.58 9.93 -9.47
CA ILE A 176 20.81 11.19 -8.75
C ILE A 176 20.93 10.97 -7.24
N VAL A 177 20.07 10.11 -6.68
CA VAL A 177 19.97 9.87 -5.23
C VAL A 177 20.82 8.69 -4.78
N GLY A 178 21.02 7.72 -5.68
CA GLY A 178 21.81 6.50 -5.47
C GLY A 178 20.98 5.25 -5.15
N MET A 179 19.65 5.37 -5.06
CA MET A 179 18.68 4.29 -4.86
C MET A 179 17.29 4.79 -5.21
N ASN A 180 16.34 3.88 -5.49
CA ASN A 180 14.93 4.24 -5.66
C ASN A 180 14.07 4.10 -4.39
N HIS A 181 12.84 4.63 -4.45
CA HIS A 181 11.88 4.57 -3.35
C HIS A 181 11.42 3.16 -2.99
N ALA A 182 11.33 2.25 -3.97
CA ALA A 182 10.96 0.85 -3.74
C ALA A 182 12.02 0.14 -2.88
N GLU A 183 13.30 0.29 -3.25
CA GLU A 183 14.44 -0.23 -2.49
C GLU A 183 14.47 0.32 -1.06
N LEU A 184 14.17 1.61 -0.87
CA LEU A 184 14.09 2.18 0.47
C LEU A 184 12.89 1.61 1.24
N GLY A 185 11.74 1.45 0.57
CA GLY A 185 10.54 0.83 1.12
C GLY A 185 10.83 -0.56 1.69
N GLY A 186 11.55 -1.39 0.95
CA GLY A 186 12.01 -2.70 1.42
C GLY A 186 12.94 -2.64 2.64
N LYS A 187 13.86 -1.66 2.68
CA LYS A 187 14.71 -1.45 3.87
C LYS A 187 13.91 -1.00 5.09
N ILE A 188 12.91 -0.14 4.90
CA ILE A 188 12.02 0.33 5.96
C ILE A 188 11.25 -0.86 6.55
N THR A 189 10.61 -1.67 5.70
CA THR A 189 9.82 -2.82 6.16
C THR A 189 10.69 -3.92 6.76
N GLY A 190 11.91 -4.12 6.25
CA GLY A 190 12.91 -4.98 6.90
C GLY A 190 13.27 -4.52 8.31
N ARG A 191 13.44 -3.20 8.54
CA ARG A 191 13.66 -2.65 9.89
C ARG A 191 12.46 -2.80 10.81
N TRP A 192 11.26 -2.85 10.26
CA TRP A 192 10.04 -3.19 11.00
C TRP A 192 9.86 -4.70 11.23
N ASN A 193 10.83 -5.53 10.81
CA ASN A 193 10.82 -7.00 10.93
C ASN A 193 9.67 -7.67 10.17
N PHE A 194 9.27 -7.11 9.02
CA PHE A 194 8.36 -7.81 8.12
C PHE A 194 9.03 -9.05 7.50
N PRO A 195 8.27 -10.08 7.15
CA PRO A 195 8.76 -11.22 6.38
C PRO A 195 9.41 -10.78 5.07
N SER A 196 10.39 -11.56 4.57
CA SER A 196 11.09 -11.26 3.31
C SER A 196 10.12 -11.13 2.15
N GLU A 197 9.05 -11.92 2.11
CA GLU A 197 8.01 -11.81 1.08
C GLU A 197 7.43 -10.39 0.94
N ILE A 198 7.14 -9.70 2.05
CA ILE A 198 6.64 -8.32 2.02
C ILE A 198 7.78 -7.37 1.62
N CYS A 199 8.98 -7.58 2.18
CA CYS A 199 10.13 -6.73 1.88
C CYS A 199 10.51 -6.79 0.40
N ASP A 200 10.48 -7.98 -0.20
CA ASP A 200 10.81 -8.25 -1.60
C ASP A 200 9.70 -7.73 -2.51
N ALA A 201 8.42 -7.98 -2.17
CA ALA A 201 7.30 -7.42 -2.92
C ALA A 201 7.36 -5.89 -3.02
N ILE A 202 7.77 -5.22 -1.94
CA ILE A 202 7.96 -3.77 -1.93
C ILE A 202 9.24 -3.37 -2.68
N SER A 203 10.36 -4.06 -2.48
CA SER A 203 11.65 -3.68 -3.12
C SER A 203 11.62 -3.81 -4.64
N PHE A 204 10.87 -4.80 -5.14
CA PHE A 204 10.87 -5.18 -6.54
C PHE A 204 9.57 -4.85 -7.26
N HIS A 205 8.66 -4.04 -6.69
CA HIS A 205 7.38 -3.77 -7.34
C HIS A 205 7.51 -3.07 -8.70
N HIS A 206 8.57 -2.29 -8.96
CA HIS A 206 8.83 -1.71 -10.29
C HIS A 206 9.55 -2.64 -11.26
N HIS A 207 10.23 -3.66 -10.74
CA HIS A 207 11.07 -4.61 -11.47
C HIS A 207 10.85 -6.04 -10.94
N PRO A 208 9.62 -6.57 -11.05
CA PRO A 208 9.24 -7.84 -10.45
C PRO A 208 9.97 -9.05 -11.07
N ASP A 209 10.56 -8.83 -12.24
CA ASP A 209 11.38 -9.77 -13.03
C ASP A 209 12.79 -9.99 -12.46
N LEU A 210 13.30 -9.06 -11.64
CA LEU A 210 14.62 -9.17 -11.02
C LEU A 210 14.65 -10.13 -9.82
N LEU A 211 13.48 -10.53 -9.30
CA LEU A 211 13.38 -11.52 -8.23
C LEU A 211 13.34 -12.94 -8.84
N GLU A 212 14.16 -13.85 -8.32
CA GLU A 212 14.31 -15.21 -8.88
C GLU A 212 12.98 -15.98 -8.98
N LYS A 213 12.85 -16.84 -10.01
CA LYS A 213 11.61 -17.56 -10.39
C LYS A 213 10.98 -18.47 -9.31
N ASN A 214 11.63 -18.66 -8.16
CA ASN A 214 11.16 -19.53 -7.07
C ASN A 214 10.51 -18.77 -5.90
N THR A 215 10.44 -17.44 -5.95
CA THR A 215 9.76 -16.62 -4.94
C THR A 215 8.30 -16.40 -5.29
N ILE A 216 7.47 -16.28 -4.26
CA ILE A 216 6.03 -16.04 -4.30
C ILE A 216 5.72 -14.85 -5.22
N GLU A 217 4.68 -14.94 -6.03
CA GLU A 217 4.33 -13.98 -7.11
C GLU A 217 3.80 -12.62 -6.60
N THR A 218 3.98 -12.33 -5.30
CA THR A 218 3.44 -11.15 -4.61
C THR A 218 3.94 -9.85 -5.25
N GLN A 219 5.22 -9.75 -5.63
CA GLN A 219 5.78 -8.59 -6.32
C GLN A 219 5.13 -8.32 -7.68
N TRP A 220 4.74 -9.38 -8.41
CA TRP A 220 4.07 -9.25 -9.71
C TRP A 220 2.64 -8.75 -9.56
N ILE A 221 1.95 -9.14 -8.49
CA ILE A 221 0.60 -8.65 -8.22
C ILE A 221 0.65 -7.19 -7.73
N VAL A 222 1.62 -6.83 -6.88
CA VAL A 222 1.83 -5.43 -6.47
C VAL A 222 2.17 -4.57 -7.69
N TYR A 223 3.07 -5.02 -8.56
CA TYR A 223 3.38 -4.36 -9.83
C TYR A 223 2.11 -4.11 -10.65
N LEU A 224 1.35 -5.17 -10.95
CA LEU A 224 0.15 -5.05 -11.78
C LEU A 224 -0.89 -4.15 -11.12
N ALA A 225 -1.07 -4.23 -9.80
CA ALA A 225 -1.98 -3.36 -9.07
C ALA A 225 -1.60 -1.89 -9.19
N ASP A 226 -0.33 -1.57 -8.99
CA ASP A 226 0.23 -0.23 -9.14
C ASP A 226 0.02 0.31 -10.56
N GLN A 227 0.39 -0.46 -11.59
CA GLN A 227 0.20 -0.05 -12.98
C GLN A 227 -1.26 0.26 -13.32
N LEU A 228 -2.21 -0.55 -12.85
CA LEU A 228 -3.64 -0.29 -13.10
C LEU A 228 -4.15 0.96 -12.36
N CYS A 229 -3.68 1.21 -11.14
CA CYS A 229 -4.01 2.44 -10.41
C CYS A 229 -3.46 3.69 -11.12
N MET A 230 -2.22 3.62 -11.64
CA MET A 230 -1.63 4.70 -12.45
C MET A 230 -2.38 4.93 -13.77
N MET A 231 -2.80 3.86 -14.47
CA MET A 231 -3.61 3.98 -15.70
C MET A 231 -4.96 4.68 -15.46
N LEU A 232 -5.53 4.55 -14.26
CA LEU A 232 -6.74 5.23 -13.83
C LEU A 232 -6.49 6.66 -13.33
N GLY A 233 -5.23 7.08 -13.21
CA GLY A 233 -4.83 8.40 -12.73
C GLY A 233 -5.00 8.59 -11.22
N ILE A 234 -5.02 7.51 -10.44
CA ILE A 234 -5.31 7.55 -9.00
C ILE A 234 -4.02 7.90 -8.23
N GLY A 235 -4.05 9.05 -7.54
CA GLY A 235 -2.97 9.52 -6.68
C GLY A 235 -1.66 9.85 -7.41
N ASN A 236 -1.77 10.30 -8.66
CA ASN A 236 -0.63 10.61 -9.51
C ASN A 236 0.25 11.73 -8.92
N GLY A 237 1.52 11.40 -8.71
CA GLY A 237 2.61 12.34 -8.48
C GLY A 237 3.33 12.75 -9.77
N VAL A 238 4.55 13.28 -9.64
CA VAL A 238 5.46 13.61 -10.75
C VAL A 238 5.81 12.39 -11.63
N ASP A 239 5.58 11.18 -11.13
CA ASP A 239 5.79 9.89 -11.78
C ASP A 239 4.49 9.26 -12.33
N GLY A 240 3.31 9.81 -12.02
CA GLY A 240 2.01 9.15 -12.23
C GLY A 240 1.56 8.95 -13.69
N LEU A 241 2.34 9.39 -14.68
CA LEU A 241 2.09 9.11 -16.11
C LEU A 241 3.14 8.18 -16.74
N ALA A 242 4.15 7.76 -15.97
CA ALA A 242 5.21 6.86 -16.40
C ALA A 242 4.84 5.38 -16.14
N TYR A 243 3.62 4.97 -16.52
CA TYR A 243 3.24 3.56 -16.41
C TYR A 243 4.08 2.72 -17.39
N ARG A 244 4.46 1.54 -16.93
CA ARG A 244 5.23 0.54 -17.67
C ARG A 244 4.29 -0.48 -18.29
N GLY A 245 4.77 -1.19 -19.31
CA GLY A 245 3.98 -2.22 -20.00
C GLY A 245 3.60 -3.37 -19.07
N VAL A 246 2.33 -3.76 -19.07
CA VAL A 246 1.81 -4.87 -18.23
C VAL A 246 1.86 -6.23 -18.92
N SER A 247 2.45 -6.32 -20.12
CA SER A 247 2.42 -7.52 -20.98
C SER A 247 3.02 -8.76 -20.31
N GLU A 248 4.09 -8.60 -19.54
CA GLU A 248 4.70 -9.70 -18.80
C GLU A 248 3.82 -10.21 -17.66
N ALA A 249 3.19 -9.30 -16.92
CA ALA A 249 2.23 -9.64 -15.87
C ALA A 249 0.99 -10.35 -16.45
N LEU A 250 0.46 -9.84 -17.58
CA LEU A 250 -0.64 -10.47 -18.30
C LEU A 250 -0.30 -11.89 -18.72
N LYS A 251 0.88 -12.09 -19.33
CA LYS A 251 1.36 -13.42 -19.73
C LYS A 251 1.55 -14.35 -18.52
N LYS A 252 2.08 -13.82 -17.41
CA LYS A 252 2.35 -14.60 -16.19
C LYS A 252 1.08 -15.14 -15.55
N PHE A 253 0.01 -14.35 -15.55
CA PHE A 253 -1.26 -14.70 -14.91
C PHE A 253 -2.36 -15.15 -15.89
N ASP A 254 -2.01 -15.36 -17.17
CA ASP A 254 -2.96 -15.71 -18.25
C ASP A 254 -4.16 -14.75 -18.35
N LEU A 255 -3.88 -13.45 -18.17
CA LEU A 255 -4.87 -12.38 -18.23
C LEU A 255 -4.89 -11.73 -19.62
N ARG A 256 -6.04 -11.17 -19.99
CA ARG A 256 -6.23 -10.36 -21.21
C ARG A 256 -6.59 -8.94 -20.85
N ASP A 257 -6.48 -8.03 -21.81
CA ASP A 257 -6.82 -6.61 -21.62
C ASP A 257 -8.25 -6.40 -21.11
N LYS A 258 -9.22 -7.22 -21.56
CA LYS A 258 -10.60 -7.13 -21.06
C LYS A 258 -10.73 -7.51 -19.59
N ASP A 259 -9.87 -8.39 -19.08
CA ASP A 259 -9.88 -8.78 -17.68
C ASP A 259 -9.41 -7.58 -16.83
N LEU A 260 -8.41 -6.83 -17.31
CA LEU A 260 -7.96 -5.57 -16.68
C LEU A 260 -9.07 -4.51 -16.61
N GLN A 261 -9.84 -4.34 -17.68
CA GLN A 261 -10.97 -3.39 -17.69
C GLN A 261 -11.99 -3.71 -16.60
N VAL A 262 -12.34 -4.99 -16.44
CA VAL A 262 -13.25 -5.44 -15.37
C VAL A 262 -12.65 -5.15 -14.00
N TYR A 263 -11.36 -5.42 -13.79
CA TYR A 263 -10.73 -5.20 -12.49
C TYR A 263 -10.61 -3.71 -12.15
N MET A 264 -10.34 -2.86 -13.14
CA MET A 264 -10.33 -1.41 -12.98
C MET A 264 -11.72 -0.87 -12.61
N MET A 265 -12.79 -1.41 -13.20
CA MET A 265 -14.16 -1.07 -12.78
C MET A 265 -14.44 -1.52 -11.35
N ASP A 266 -14.11 -2.77 -11.00
CA ASP A 266 -14.25 -3.29 -9.64
C ASP A 266 -13.47 -2.41 -8.62
N LEU A 267 -12.31 -1.86 -9.01
CA LEU A 267 -11.53 -0.96 -8.17
C LEU A 267 -12.22 0.39 -7.98
N LEU A 268 -12.79 1.00 -9.02
CA LEU A 268 -13.45 2.30 -8.89
C LEU A 268 -14.60 2.24 -7.89
N ASP A 269 -15.41 1.18 -7.96
CA ASP A 269 -16.48 0.93 -6.98
C ASP A 269 -15.91 0.76 -5.56
N ALA A 270 -14.87 -0.06 -5.40
CA ALA A 270 -14.24 -0.30 -4.10
C ALA A 270 -13.53 0.93 -3.52
N LEU A 271 -12.97 1.79 -4.38
CA LEU A 271 -12.26 3.00 -3.97
C LEU A 271 -13.24 4.10 -3.56
N ASP A 272 -14.37 4.25 -4.25
CA ASP A 272 -15.42 5.18 -3.83
C ASP A 272 -15.99 4.81 -2.45
N ASP A 273 -16.16 3.51 -2.18
CA ASP A 273 -16.47 3.01 -0.85
C ASP A 273 -15.36 3.41 0.16
N ALA A 274 -14.09 3.15 -0.17
CA ALA A 274 -12.97 3.47 0.71
C ALA A 274 -12.83 4.97 1.00
N ARG A 275 -13.06 5.85 0.02
CA ARG A 275 -13.05 7.32 0.19
C ARG A 275 -14.07 7.76 1.23
N SER A 276 -15.29 7.22 1.16
CA SER A 276 -16.34 7.50 2.14
C SER A 276 -15.99 7.02 3.56
N MET A 277 -15.19 5.96 3.67
CA MET A 277 -14.84 5.30 4.93
C MET A 277 -13.62 5.94 5.62
N LEU A 278 -12.63 6.35 4.83
CA LEU A 278 -11.29 6.68 5.29
C LEU A 278 -10.94 8.17 5.20
N GLU A 279 -11.85 9.03 4.70
CA GLU A 279 -11.55 10.45 4.40
C GLU A 279 -10.24 10.59 3.63
N ILE A 280 -10.12 9.78 2.57
CA ILE A 280 -8.94 9.78 1.69
C ILE A 280 -8.88 11.06 0.83
N VAL A 281 -9.94 11.88 0.84
CA VAL A 281 -10.05 13.20 0.19
C VAL A 281 -10.72 14.19 1.13
#